data_AF-A0A970WF82-F1
#
_entry.id   AF-A0A970WF82-F1
#
_cell.length_a   1.000
_cell.length_b   1.000
_cell.length_c   1.000
_cell.angle_alpha   90.00
_cell.angle_beta   90.00
_cell.angle_gamma   90.00
#
_symmetry.space_group_name_H-M   'P 1'
#
loop_
_entity.id
_entity.type
_entity.pdbx_description
1 polymer ?
#
loop_
_entity_poly.entity_id
_entity_poly.type
_entity_poly.pdbx_seq_one_letter_code
_entity_poly.pdbx_strand_id
1 'polypeptide(L)'
;MPDEEPLESRGQSGRESVSSSAIDWRHQFYRSFKEQHREIASQLNDDATPDEIERAGMISLGRVIGDLASESILSLLSEIGKGGKLGVTESDLARILFRVVPQSPHPFQFAEDREAVAWDYLLDETKPPGERETTLCFCAENDEDRTAAFIVDELEKDDLSAEWQDALVLCAESMQFHEDTIRARLWRRLLEIASRRRHDPDEAVSRPIVFSATRCLTSMMPVEELPQLLPLLEPPAPLETRLVTMQCIGNLFESGPPTAPDHLAGLRDRIHQLAIKFLDRDWLIAGERAAIALNAVQTLAWLGDERLADCISQVLALRMDWFARQLSRKLEEVSEAWGSIEHCSPLGLVRGQLALLRQALASTS
;
A
#
# COMPACT_ATOMS: atom_id res chain seq x y z
N MET A 1 15.01 7.94 -53.28
CA MET A 1 14.71 8.04 -51.84
C MET A 1 13.32 7.45 -51.66
N PRO A 2 13.19 6.29 -50.99
CA PRO A 2 11.89 5.67 -50.79
C PRO A 2 11.19 6.32 -49.59
N ASP A 3 9.87 6.44 -49.72
CA ASP A 3 8.93 6.92 -48.72
C ASP A 3 8.86 5.98 -47.51
N GLU A 4 9.00 6.53 -46.30
CA GLU A 4 8.72 5.83 -45.04
C GLU A 4 7.31 6.18 -44.57
N GLU A 5 6.44 5.18 -44.51
CA GLU A 5 5.11 5.26 -43.91
C GLU A 5 5.19 5.39 -42.37
N PRO A 6 4.22 6.07 -41.71
CA PRO A 6 4.20 6.20 -40.27
C PRO A 6 3.65 4.93 -39.61
N LEU A 7 4.42 4.34 -38.70
CA LEU A 7 4.00 3.27 -37.80
C LEU A 7 2.92 3.77 -36.83
N GLU A 8 1.71 3.24 -36.97
CA GLU A 8 0.61 3.38 -36.01
C GLU A 8 0.99 2.76 -34.66
N SER A 9 1.14 3.59 -33.62
CA SER A 9 1.24 3.13 -32.23
C SER A 9 -0.15 2.76 -31.68
N ARG A 10 -0.56 1.50 -31.84
CA ARG A 10 -1.77 0.95 -31.20
C ARG A 10 -1.43 0.18 -29.93
N GLY A 11 -1.89 0.73 -28.79
CA GLY A 11 -2.49 -0.04 -27.69
C GLY A 11 -1.55 -0.71 -26.67
N GLN A 12 -1.03 0.06 -25.70
CA GLN A 12 -0.53 -0.49 -24.42
C GLN A 12 -1.10 0.22 -23.17
N SER A 13 -2.07 1.12 -23.31
CA SER A 13 -2.56 1.98 -22.21
C SER A 13 -3.54 1.33 -21.21
N GLY A 14 -3.75 0.01 -21.27
CA GLY A 14 -4.80 -0.68 -20.49
C GLY A 14 -4.35 -1.58 -19.33
N ARG A 15 -3.04 -1.74 -19.08
CA ARG A 15 -2.55 -2.74 -18.10
C ARG A 15 -2.16 -2.20 -16.73
N GLU A 16 -1.95 -0.90 -16.57
CA GLU A 16 -1.30 -0.36 -15.36
C GLU A 16 -2.27 0.13 -14.28
N SER A 17 -3.54 0.41 -14.61
CA SER A 17 -4.57 0.81 -13.61
C SER A 17 -5.10 -0.35 -12.74
N VAL A 18 -4.76 -1.60 -13.08
CA VAL A 18 -5.24 -2.81 -12.38
C VAL A 18 -4.38 -3.16 -11.16
N SER A 19 -3.13 -2.68 -11.10
CA SER A 19 -2.17 -3.16 -10.09
C SER A 19 -2.43 -2.61 -8.69
N SER A 20 -2.84 -1.34 -8.55
CA SER A 20 -3.12 -0.74 -7.24
C SER A 20 -4.46 -1.21 -6.65
N SER A 21 -5.47 -1.49 -7.50
CA SER A 21 -6.77 -2.00 -7.05
C SER A 21 -6.71 -3.49 -6.70
N ALA A 22 -5.83 -4.25 -7.34
CA ALA A 22 -5.67 -5.69 -7.06
C ALA A 22 -5.04 -5.98 -5.68
N ILE A 23 -4.13 -5.13 -5.21
CA ILE A 23 -3.49 -5.27 -3.88
C ILE A 23 -4.51 -4.92 -2.79
N ASP A 24 -5.23 -3.81 -2.94
CA ASP A 24 -6.27 -3.38 -2.00
C ASP A 24 -7.42 -4.39 -1.92
N TRP A 25 -7.80 -4.98 -3.06
CA TRP A 25 -8.77 -6.06 -3.12
C TRP A 25 -8.34 -7.33 -2.40
N ARG A 26 -7.06 -7.73 -2.49
CA ARG A 26 -6.57 -8.92 -1.77
C ARG A 26 -6.69 -8.74 -0.26
N HIS A 27 -6.27 -7.59 0.26
CA HIS A 27 -6.39 -7.31 1.71
C HIS A 27 -7.86 -7.26 2.15
N GLN A 28 -8.74 -6.62 1.38
CA GLN A 28 -10.17 -6.59 1.65
C GLN A 28 -10.79 -7.99 1.58
N PHE A 29 -10.41 -8.79 0.58
CA PHE A 29 -10.85 -10.18 0.42
C PHE A 29 -10.46 -11.05 1.61
N TYR A 30 -9.19 -11.01 2.01
CA TYR A 30 -8.72 -11.77 3.17
C TYR A 30 -9.39 -11.33 4.45
N ARG A 31 -9.58 -10.02 4.67
CA ARG A 31 -10.29 -9.50 5.86
C ARG A 31 -11.73 -9.99 5.90
N SER A 32 -12.50 -9.81 4.82
CA SER A 32 -13.90 -10.25 4.74
C SER A 32 -14.02 -11.77 4.85
N PHE A 33 -13.11 -12.52 4.21
CA PHE A 33 -13.06 -13.98 4.31
C PHE A 33 -12.87 -14.43 5.75
N LYS A 34 -11.92 -13.82 6.45
CA LYS A 34 -11.62 -14.14 7.85
C LYS A 34 -12.80 -13.84 8.77
N GLU A 35 -13.48 -12.73 8.55
CA GLU A 35 -14.64 -12.32 9.35
C GLU A 35 -15.83 -13.30 9.16
N GLN A 36 -16.18 -13.61 7.91
CA GLN A 36 -17.22 -14.58 7.58
C GLN A 36 -16.86 -16.00 8.04
N HIS A 37 -15.60 -16.40 7.92
CA HIS A 37 -15.14 -17.70 8.39
C HIS A 37 -15.21 -17.82 9.92
N ARG A 38 -14.86 -16.77 10.68
CA ARG A 38 -15.04 -16.75 12.14
C ARG A 38 -16.52 -16.81 12.53
N GLU A 39 -17.38 -16.07 11.83
CA GLU A 39 -18.82 -16.09 12.06
C GLU A 39 -19.40 -17.51 11.87
N ILE A 40 -19.08 -18.16 10.76
CA ILE A 40 -19.56 -19.52 10.45
C ILE A 40 -18.91 -20.56 11.37
N ALA A 41 -17.62 -20.43 11.69
CA ALA A 41 -16.95 -21.33 12.62
C ALA A 41 -17.54 -21.23 14.04
N SER A 42 -17.98 -20.03 14.48
CA SER A 42 -18.64 -19.86 15.79
C SER A 42 -20.02 -20.52 15.88
N GLN A 43 -20.60 -20.92 14.74
CA GLN A 43 -21.87 -21.63 14.65
C GLN A 43 -21.69 -23.15 14.60
N LEU A 44 -20.46 -23.64 14.42
CA LEU A 44 -20.14 -25.05 14.51
C LEU A 44 -20.03 -25.47 15.98
N ASN A 45 -20.54 -26.65 16.32
CA ASN A 45 -20.40 -27.22 17.65
C ASN A 45 -18.95 -27.72 17.86
N ASP A 46 -18.50 -27.82 19.11
CA ASP A 46 -17.11 -28.26 19.43
C ASP A 46 -16.75 -29.64 18.86
N ASP A 47 -17.76 -30.47 18.54
CA ASP A 47 -17.63 -31.80 17.96
C ASP A 47 -17.66 -31.82 16.41
N ALA A 48 -17.52 -30.67 15.74
CA ALA A 48 -17.59 -30.60 14.28
C ALA A 48 -16.51 -31.46 13.60
N THR A 49 -16.94 -32.27 12.65
CA THR A 49 -16.06 -33.13 11.87
C THR A 49 -15.21 -32.31 10.88
N PRO A 50 -14.03 -32.82 10.45
CA PRO A 50 -13.21 -32.14 9.44
C PRO A 50 -13.99 -31.77 8.15
N ASP A 51 -14.90 -32.63 7.69
CA ASP A 51 -15.75 -32.38 6.51
C ASP A 51 -16.73 -31.22 6.74
N GLU A 52 -17.20 -31.01 7.98
CA GLU A 52 -18.09 -29.91 8.34
C GLU A 52 -17.33 -28.58 8.41
N ILE A 53 -16.09 -28.60 8.92
CA ILE A 53 -15.19 -27.45 8.92
C ILE A 53 -14.82 -27.05 7.48
N GLU A 54 -14.48 -28.02 6.62
CA GLU A 54 -14.20 -27.76 5.20
C GLU A 54 -15.42 -27.17 4.49
N ARG A 55 -16.62 -27.74 4.74
CA ARG A 55 -17.87 -27.22 4.17
C ARG A 55 -18.18 -25.81 4.65
N ALA A 56 -17.95 -25.50 5.93
CA ALA A 56 -18.07 -24.15 6.48
C ALA A 56 -17.09 -23.16 5.83
N GLY A 57 -15.84 -23.57 5.61
CA GLY A 57 -14.85 -22.79 4.87
C GLY A 57 -15.29 -22.48 3.45
N MET A 58 -15.85 -23.47 2.74
CA MET A 58 -16.40 -23.29 1.39
C MET A 58 -17.64 -22.38 1.35
N ILE A 59 -18.50 -22.44 2.37
CA ILE A 59 -19.66 -21.53 2.50
C ILE A 59 -19.18 -20.10 2.76
N SER A 60 -18.20 -19.92 3.65
CA SER A 60 -17.60 -18.61 3.94
C SER A 60 -16.97 -18.01 2.68
N LEU A 61 -16.23 -18.83 1.93
CA LEU A 61 -15.62 -18.45 0.66
C LEU A 61 -16.69 -18.02 -0.35
N GLY A 62 -17.77 -18.81 -0.49
CA GLY A 62 -18.89 -18.49 -1.37
C GLY A 62 -19.60 -17.18 -1.00
N ARG A 63 -19.80 -16.91 0.30
CA ARG A 63 -20.38 -15.65 0.78
C ARG A 63 -19.48 -14.46 0.49
N VAL A 64 -18.19 -14.58 0.80
CA VAL A 64 -17.21 -13.50 0.59
C VAL A 64 -17.03 -13.19 -0.88
N ILE A 65 -17.03 -14.22 -1.73
CA ILE A 65 -17.08 -14.03 -3.19
C ILE A 65 -18.38 -13.33 -3.59
N GLY A 66 -19.53 -13.72 -3.03
CA GLY A 66 -20.82 -13.08 -3.29
C GLY A 66 -20.89 -11.61 -2.85
N ASP A 67 -20.36 -11.29 -1.68
CA ASP A 67 -20.37 -9.96 -1.08
C ASP A 67 -19.33 -9.03 -1.71
N LEU A 68 -18.17 -9.57 -2.10
CA LEU A 68 -17.12 -8.82 -2.80
C LEU A 68 -17.34 -8.76 -4.31
N ALA A 69 -18.19 -9.61 -4.87
CA ALA A 69 -18.75 -9.47 -6.22
C ALA A 69 -19.70 -8.25 -6.29
N SER A 70 -19.20 -7.08 -5.89
CA SER A 70 -19.70 -5.79 -6.32
C SER A 70 -19.57 -5.66 -7.84
N GLU A 71 -20.33 -4.73 -8.43
CA GLU A 71 -20.25 -4.36 -9.85
C GLU A 71 -18.81 -4.14 -10.33
N SER A 72 -17.86 -3.82 -9.44
CA SER A 72 -16.45 -3.62 -9.77
C SER A 72 -15.72 -4.90 -10.20
N ILE A 73 -15.98 -6.06 -9.58
CA ILE A 73 -15.35 -7.34 -10.01
C ILE A 73 -16.00 -7.82 -11.31
N LEU A 74 -17.32 -7.73 -11.43
CA LEU A 74 -18.01 -8.05 -12.67
C LEU A 74 -17.62 -7.09 -13.80
N SER A 75 -17.31 -5.83 -13.49
CA SER A 75 -16.76 -4.85 -14.43
C SER A 75 -15.31 -5.19 -14.82
N LEU A 76 -14.45 -5.55 -13.87
CA LEU A 76 -13.06 -5.94 -14.12
C LEU A 76 -13.00 -7.25 -14.94
N LEU A 77 -13.85 -8.22 -14.62
CA LEU A 77 -14.02 -9.48 -15.37
C LEU A 77 -14.68 -9.24 -16.74
N SER A 78 -15.60 -8.28 -16.85
CA SER A 78 -16.20 -7.84 -18.13
C SER A 78 -15.16 -7.16 -19.02
N GLU A 79 -14.27 -6.34 -18.47
CA GLU A 79 -13.16 -5.71 -19.20
C GLU A 79 -12.10 -6.74 -19.64
N ILE A 80 -11.76 -7.70 -18.78
CA ILE A 80 -10.90 -8.84 -19.15
C ILE A 80 -11.56 -9.68 -20.25
N GLY A 81 -12.88 -9.87 -20.20
CA GLY A 81 -13.64 -10.58 -21.24
C GLY A 81 -13.80 -9.81 -22.56
N LYS A 82 -13.89 -8.47 -22.51
CA LYS A 82 -14.02 -7.59 -23.70
C LYS A 82 -12.71 -7.43 -24.48
N GLY A 83 -11.56 -7.75 -23.87
CA GLY A 83 -10.23 -7.73 -24.51
C GLY A 83 -9.93 -8.88 -25.49
N GLY A 84 -10.81 -9.89 -25.59
CA GLY A 84 -10.69 -10.98 -26.55
C GLY A 84 -9.86 -12.18 -26.07
N LYS A 85 -10.50 -13.36 -26.13
CA LYS A 85 -9.90 -14.71 -26.04
C LYS A 85 -9.22 -15.15 -24.74
N LEU A 86 -9.68 -14.71 -23.57
CA LEU A 86 -9.41 -15.44 -22.32
C LEU A 86 -10.72 -15.97 -21.77
N GLY A 87 -11.04 -17.22 -22.13
CA GLY A 87 -12.17 -17.97 -21.59
C GLY A 87 -11.88 -18.39 -20.16
N VAL A 88 -11.91 -17.44 -19.22
CA VAL A 88 -11.82 -17.72 -17.80
C VAL A 88 -13.19 -18.23 -17.35
N THR A 89 -13.27 -19.51 -17.07
CA THR A 89 -14.49 -20.18 -16.59
C THR A 89 -14.62 -20.01 -15.07
N GLU A 90 -15.81 -20.27 -14.54
CA GLU A 90 -16.05 -20.39 -13.10
C GLU A 90 -15.08 -21.39 -12.43
N SER A 91 -14.69 -22.43 -13.18
CA SER A 91 -13.67 -23.41 -12.78
C SER A 91 -12.25 -22.84 -12.69
N ASP A 92 -11.91 -21.86 -13.53
CA ASP A 92 -10.61 -21.18 -13.49
C ASP A 92 -10.52 -20.20 -12.32
N LEU A 93 -11.61 -19.48 -12.02
CA LEU A 93 -11.73 -18.67 -10.81
C LEU A 93 -11.64 -19.52 -9.55
N ALA A 94 -12.36 -20.65 -9.51
CA ALA A 94 -12.26 -21.61 -8.43
C ALA A 94 -10.82 -22.12 -8.27
N ARG A 95 -10.10 -22.45 -9.35
CA ARG A 95 -8.67 -22.85 -9.28
C ARG A 95 -7.74 -21.75 -8.80
N ILE A 96 -7.96 -20.50 -9.20
CA ILE A 96 -7.17 -19.35 -8.75
C ILE A 96 -7.39 -19.17 -7.24
N LEU A 97 -8.64 -19.22 -6.78
CA LEU A 97 -8.99 -19.14 -5.37
C LEU A 97 -8.48 -20.35 -4.57
N PHE A 98 -8.55 -21.56 -5.13
CA PHE A 98 -8.05 -22.81 -4.52
C PHE A 98 -6.52 -22.86 -4.40
N ARG A 99 -5.79 -22.08 -5.22
CA ARG A 99 -4.34 -21.85 -5.08
C ARG A 99 -3.99 -20.74 -4.07
N VAL A 100 -4.94 -19.87 -3.76
CA VAL A 100 -4.78 -18.73 -2.85
C VAL A 100 -5.20 -19.10 -1.41
N VAL A 101 -6.04 -20.13 -1.25
CA VAL A 101 -6.34 -20.77 0.04
C VAL A 101 -5.28 -21.86 0.30
N PRO A 102 -4.57 -21.84 1.44
CA PRO A 102 -3.58 -22.85 1.78
C PRO A 102 -4.21 -24.26 1.75
N GLN A 103 -3.75 -25.10 0.83
CA GLN A 103 -4.24 -26.47 0.63
C GLN A 103 -3.68 -27.48 1.64
N SER A 104 -2.73 -27.06 2.47
CA SER A 104 -2.12 -27.96 3.45
C SER A 104 -2.79 -27.74 4.80
N PRO A 105 -3.38 -28.79 5.43
CA PRO A 105 -3.77 -28.69 6.82
C PRO A 105 -2.57 -28.19 7.61
N HIS A 106 -2.77 -27.11 8.37
CA HIS A 106 -1.72 -26.52 9.18
C HIS A 106 -1.13 -27.64 10.06
N PRO A 107 0.20 -27.85 10.10
CA PRO A 107 0.80 -29.03 10.72
C PRO A 107 0.41 -29.25 12.19
N PHE A 108 -0.19 -28.23 12.84
CA PHE A 108 -0.56 -28.24 14.25
C PHE A 108 -2.07 -28.42 14.50
N GLN A 109 -2.89 -28.71 13.49
CA GLN A 109 -4.35 -28.83 13.64
C GLN A 109 -4.83 -29.84 14.69
N PHE A 110 -3.97 -30.74 15.17
CA PHE A 110 -4.34 -31.79 16.14
C PHE A 110 -3.41 -31.90 17.36
N ALA A 111 -2.48 -30.96 17.56
CA ALA A 111 -1.62 -30.99 18.75
C ALA A 111 -2.36 -30.46 19.99
N GLU A 112 -2.14 -31.07 21.15
CA GLU A 112 -2.65 -30.58 22.45
C GLU A 112 -1.92 -29.29 22.89
N ASP A 113 -0.69 -29.08 22.41
CA ASP A 113 0.14 -27.88 22.66
C ASP A 113 0.52 -27.21 21.32
N ARG A 114 -0.50 -26.71 20.60
CA ARG A 114 -0.32 -26.16 19.25
C ARG A 114 0.65 -24.99 19.22
N GLU A 115 0.68 -24.19 20.27
CA GLU A 115 1.49 -22.98 20.34
C GLU A 115 2.98 -23.33 20.49
N ALA A 116 3.34 -24.20 21.43
CA ALA A 116 4.74 -24.61 21.60
C ALA A 116 5.28 -25.28 20.33
N VAL A 117 4.48 -26.16 19.70
CA VAL A 117 4.87 -26.84 18.46
C VAL A 117 5.01 -25.86 17.30
N ALA A 118 4.14 -24.84 17.21
CA ALA A 118 4.27 -23.79 16.19
C ALA A 118 5.56 -22.98 16.37
N TRP A 119 5.91 -22.63 17.62
CA TRP A 119 7.16 -21.93 17.90
C TRP A 119 8.40 -22.76 17.57
N ASP A 120 8.43 -24.03 17.97
CA ASP A 120 9.52 -24.94 17.63
C ASP A 120 9.68 -25.08 16.11
N TYR A 121 8.57 -25.11 15.37
CA TYR A 121 8.59 -25.18 13.90
C TYR A 121 9.08 -23.88 13.26
N LEU A 122 8.65 -22.73 13.77
CA LEU A 122 9.06 -21.41 13.28
C LEU A 122 10.57 -21.17 13.47
N LEU A 123 11.11 -21.67 14.59
CA LEU A 123 12.53 -21.59 14.96
C LEU A 123 13.43 -22.61 14.24
N ASP A 124 12.85 -23.64 13.62
CA ASP A 124 13.60 -24.63 12.86
C ASP A 124 14.02 -24.07 11.49
N GLU A 125 15.25 -23.54 11.41
CA GLU A 125 15.85 -23.00 10.18
C GLU A 125 16.02 -24.04 9.06
N THR A 126 15.84 -25.34 9.35
CA THR A 126 15.86 -26.39 8.32
C THR A 126 14.54 -26.47 7.54
N LYS A 127 13.48 -25.79 8.00
CA LYS A 127 12.18 -25.74 7.31
C LYS A 127 12.20 -24.79 6.12
N PRO A 128 11.50 -25.12 5.01
CA PRO A 128 11.32 -24.21 3.89
C PRO A 128 10.69 -22.87 4.31
N PRO A 129 11.12 -21.72 3.75
CA PRO A 129 10.57 -20.41 4.11
C PRO A 129 9.04 -20.31 4.00
N GLY A 130 8.43 -20.85 2.95
CA GLY A 130 6.96 -20.83 2.80
C GLY A 130 6.19 -21.59 3.88
N GLU A 131 6.77 -22.65 4.46
CA GLU A 131 6.15 -23.35 5.60
C GLU A 131 6.33 -22.57 6.91
N ARG A 132 7.49 -21.93 7.08
CA ARG A 132 7.74 -21.02 8.21
C ARG A 132 6.84 -19.80 8.15
N GLU A 133 6.54 -19.26 6.97
CA GLU A 133 5.61 -18.14 6.77
C GLU A 133 4.20 -18.48 7.25
N THR A 134 3.69 -19.65 6.86
CA THR A 134 2.37 -20.13 7.29
C THR A 134 2.30 -20.29 8.81
N THR A 135 3.40 -20.71 9.43
CA THR A 135 3.52 -20.82 10.89
C THR A 135 3.64 -19.46 11.55
N LEU A 136 4.39 -18.52 10.97
CA LEU A 136 4.55 -17.15 11.44
C LEU A 136 3.20 -16.44 11.53
N CYS A 137 2.36 -16.56 10.49
CA CYS A 137 1.01 -16.01 10.48
C CYS A 137 0.15 -16.60 11.62
N PHE A 138 0.28 -17.90 11.88
CA PHE A 138 -0.40 -18.53 13.01
C PHE A 138 0.10 -17.98 14.36
N CYS A 139 1.42 -17.85 14.54
CA CYS A 139 2.00 -17.26 15.75
C CYS A 139 1.52 -15.81 15.95
N ALA A 140 1.50 -14.98 14.91
CA ALA A 140 1.04 -13.59 14.98
C ALA A 140 -0.42 -13.47 15.43
N GLU A 141 -1.27 -14.45 15.08
CA GLU A 141 -2.68 -14.47 15.49
C GLU A 141 -2.92 -14.92 16.93
N ASN A 142 -1.99 -15.69 17.51
CA ASN A 142 -2.16 -16.30 18.84
C ASN A 142 -1.31 -15.61 19.92
N ASP A 143 -0.14 -15.06 19.56
CA ASP A 143 0.79 -14.36 20.44
C ASP A 143 1.50 -13.23 19.66
N GLU A 144 0.81 -12.09 19.52
CA GLU A 144 1.26 -10.93 18.73
C GLU A 144 2.56 -10.33 19.29
N ASP A 145 2.66 -10.16 20.61
CA ASP A 145 3.82 -9.53 21.26
C ASP A 145 5.09 -10.38 21.08
N ARG A 146 5.01 -11.70 21.30
CA ARG A 146 6.16 -12.60 21.09
C ARG A 146 6.54 -12.69 19.62
N THR A 147 5.56 -12.66 18.72
CA THR A 147 5.80 -12.65 17.26
C THR A 147 6.44 -11.34 16.81
N ALA A 148 6.04 -10.21 17.38
CA ALA A 148 6.65 -8.92 17.12
C ALA A 148 8.13 -8.90 17.51
N ALA A 149 8.46 -9.40 18.71
CA ALA A 149 9.85 -9.54 19.16
C ALA A 149 10.66 -10.46 18.23
N PHE A 150 10.10 -11.62 17.88
CA PHE A 150 10.72 -12.59 16.96
C PHE A 150 11.02 -11.98 15.58
N ILE A 151 10.06 -11.26 14.97
CA ILE A 151 10.24 -10.64 13.66
C ILE A 151 11.41 -9.65 13.68
N VAL A 152 11.51 -8.82 14.71
CA VAL A 152 12.60 -7.84 14.83
C VAL A 152 13.95 -8.55 14.98
N ASP A 153 14.03 -9.54 15.87
CA ASP A 153 15.26 -10.28 16.12
C ASP A 153 15.72 -11.06 14.86
N GLU A 154 14.79 -11.66 14.12
CA GLU A 154 15.10 -12.30 12.85
C GLU A 154 15.57 -11.29 11.80
N LEU A 155 14.85 -10.19 11.60
CA LEU A 155 15.19 -9.19 10.58
C LEU A 155 16.57 -8.56 10.82
N GLU A 156 17.05 -8.51 12.05
CA GLU A 156 18.40 -8.03 12.41
C GLU A 156 19.52 -9.01 12.02
N LYS A 157 19.23 -10.27 11.70
CA LYS A 157 20.22 -11.21 11.17
C LYS A 157 20.73 -10.76 9.79
N ASP A 158 22.02 -10.94 9.55
CA ASP A 158 22.68 -10.52 8.30
C ASP A 158 22.55 -11.56 7.17
N ASP A 159 22.28 -12.81 7.51
CA ASP A 159 22.32 -13.98 6.63
C ASP A 159 20.94 -14.57 6.29
N LEU A 160 19.89 -13.76 6.40
CA LEU A 160 18.54 -14.17 6.01
C LEU A 160 18.45 -14.43 4.50
N SER A 161 17.74 -15.51 4.13
CA SER A 161 17.31 -15.68 2.75
C SER A 161 16.33 -14.58 2.34
N ALA A 162 16.37 -14.17 1.07
CA ALA A 162 15.47 -13.12 0.57
C ALA A 162 13.99 -13.51 0.76
N GLU A 163 13.63 -14.76 0.47
CA GLU A 163 12.27 -15.27 0.65
C GLU A 163 11.79 -15.16 2.11
N TRP A 164 12.66 -15.44 3.07
CA TRP A 164 12.31 -15.32 4.49
C TRP A 164 12.21 -13.86 4.94
N GLN A 165 13.12 -12.99 4.49
CA GLN A 165 13.00 -11.55 4.72
C GLN A 165 11.69 -10.98 4.16
N ASP A 166 11.24 -11.47 3.00
CA ASP A 166 10.00 -11.04 2.37
C ASP A 166 8.78 -11.41 3.22
N ALA A 167 8.73 -12.66 3.69
CA ALA A 167 7.69 -13.15 4.60
C ALA A 167 7.63 -12.34 5.90
N LEU A 168 8.79 -12.04 6.50
CA LEU A 168 8.87 -11.24 7.73
C LEU A 168 8.36 -9.81 7.53
N VAL A 169 8.74 -9.14 6.42
CA VAL A 169 8.27 -7.77 6.11
C VAL A 169 6.76 -7.74 5.87
N LEU A 170 6.22 -8.72 5.14
CA LEU A 170 4.79 -8.81 4.86
C LEU A 170 3.98 -9.11 6.13
N CYS A 171 4.49 -10.00 6.99
CA CYS A 171 3.88 -10.27 8.28
C CYS A 171 3.88 -9.02 9.16
N ALA A 172 5.01 -8.31 9.25
CA ALA A 172 5.13 -7.07 10.00
C ALA A 172 4.13 -5.99 9.54
N GLU A 173 3.87 -5.85 8.25
CA GLU A 173 2.87 -4.90 7.73
C GLU A 173 1.44 -5.19 8.26
N SER A 174 1.14 -6.44 8.60
CA SER A 174 -0.18 -6.86 9.08
C SER A 174 -0.36 -6.82 10.60
N MET A 175 0.70 -6.51 11.35
CA MET A 175 0.74 -6.55 12.82
C MET A 175 0.72 -5.14 13.45
N GLN A 176 0.32 -5.09 14.73
CA GLN A 176 0.47 -3.90 15.57
C GLN A 176 1.69 -4.04 16.46
N PHE A 177 2.46 -2.96 16.59
CA PHE A 177 3.65 -2.90 17.43
C PHE A 177 3.41 -1.89 18.55
N HIS A 178 3.28 -2.38 19.78
CA HIS A 178 2.98 -1.56 20.96
C HIS A 178 4.22 -1.12 21.73
N GLU A 179 5.29 -1.92 21.76
CA GLU A 179 6.50 -1.60 22.51
C GLU A 179 7.43 -0.64 21.73
N ASP A 180 7.74 0.52 22.32
CA ASP A 180 8.55 1.58 21.69
C ASP A 180 9.95 1.10 21.27
N THR A 181 10.57 0.21 22.04
CA THR A 181 11.89 -0.37 21.76
C THR A 181 11.85 -1.24 20.51
N ILE A 182 10.84 -2.12 20.39
CA ILE A 182 10.59 -2.99 19.25
C ILE A 182 10.27 -2.14 18.02
N ARG A 183 9.37 -1.17 18.13
CA ARG A 183 9.04 -0.22 17.06
C ARG A 183 10.31 0.47 16.55
N ALA A 184 11.14 0.97 17.46
CA ALA A 184 12.35 1.71 17.13
C ALA A 184 13.39 0.86 16.39
N ARG A 185 13.53 -0.42 16.75
CA ARG A 185 14.40 -1.37 16.04
C ARG A 185 13.82 -1.70 14.66
N LEU A 186 12.52 -2.02 14.62
CA LEU A 186 11.85 -2.45 13.40
C LEU A 186 11.85 -1.38 12.31
N TRP A 187 11.44 -0.13 12.60
CA TRP A 187 11.34 0.89 11.55
C TRP A 187 12.71 1.20 10.92
N ARG A 188 13.80 1.16 11.72
CA ARG A 188 15.17 1.35 11.22
C ARG A 188 15.54 0.23 10.26
N ARG A 189 15.27 -1.01 10.65
CA ARG A 189 15.59 -2.17 9.82
C ARG A 189 14.75 -2.21 8.53
N LEU A 190 13.48 -1.85 8.60
CA LEU A 190 12.61 -1.72 7.42
C LEU A 190 13.09 -0.61 6.48
N LEU A 191 13.59 0.51 7.00
CA LEU A 191 14.17 1.58 6.20
C LEU A 191 15.43 1.12 5.45
N GLU A 192 16.30 0.36 6.11
CA GLU A 192 17.47 -0.26 5.47
C GLU A 192 17.05 -1.20 4.34
N ILE A 193 16.07 -2.07 4.60
CA ILE A 193 15.54 -3.02 3.61
C ILE A 193 14.94 -2.27 2.42
N ALA A 194 14.05 -1.30 2.65
CA ALA A 194 13.44 -0.49 1.59
C ALA A 194 14.50 0.26 0.78
N SER A 195 15.51 0.83 1.45
CA SER A 195 16.58 1.59 0.81
C SER A 195 17.51 0.73 -0.04
N ARG A 196 17.80 -0.49 0.41
CA ARG A 196 18.62 -1.47 -0.33
C ARG A 196 17.84 -2.00 -1.54
N ARG A 197 16.62 -2.47 -1.34
CA ARG A 197 15.86 -3.22 -2.34
C ARG A 197 15.19 -2.38 -3.41
N ARG A 198 15.03 -1.06 -3.21
CA ARG A 198 14.53 -0.17 -4.27
C ARG A 198 15.41 -0.13 -5.53
N HIS A 199 16.61 -0.70 -5.47
CA HIS A 199 17.56 -0.80 -6.58
C HIS A 199 17.70 -2.23 -7.12
N ASP A 200 16.90 -3.18 -6.61
CA ASP A 200 16.94 -4.56 -7.09
C ASP A 200 16.48 -4.62 -8.56
N PRO A 201 17.19 -5.38 -9.42
CA PRO A 201 16.87 -5.47 -10.84
C PRO A 201 15.58 -6.27 -11.11
N ASP A 202 15.19 -7.15 -10.18
CA ASP A 202 13.91 -7.85 -10.22
C ASP A 202 12.84 -7.00 -9.53
N GLU A 203 12.37 -5.97 -10.25
CA GLU A 203 11.37 -5.05 -9.75
C GLU A 203 10.04 -5.74 -9.42
N ALA A 204 9.68 -6.82 -10.13
CA ALA A 204 8.40 -7.50 -9.92
C ALA A 204 8.31 -8.16 -8.53
N VAL A 205 9.45 -8.69 -8.04
CA VAL A 205 9.55 -9.33 -6.73
C VAL A 205 9.86 -8.31 -5.63
N SER A 206 10.79 -7.39 -5.87
CA SER A 206 11.26 -6.46 -4.84
C SER A 206 10.26 -5.36 -4.50
N ARG A 207 9.48 -4.88 -5.48
CA ARG A 207 8.62 -3.70 -5.34
C ARG A 207 7.51 -3.87 -4.28
N PRO A 208 6.75 -4.96 -4.22
CA PRO A 208 5.79 -5.18 -3.14
C PRO A 208 6.45 -5.06 -1.75
N ILE A 209 7.64 -5.63 -1.59
CA ILE A 209 8.35 -5.64 -0.31
C ILE A 209 8.86 -4.25 0.06
N VAL A 210 9.37 -3.48 -0.91
CA VAL A 210 9.74 -2.06 -0.70
C VAL A 210 8.51 -1.26 -0.25
N PHE A 211 7.35 -1.49 -0.86
CA PHE A 211 6.13 -0.75 -0.50
C PHE A 211 5.62 -1.13 0.89
N SER A 212 5.59 -2.42 1.20
CA SER A 212 5.20 -2.94 2.52
C SER A 212 6.12 -2.43 3.62
N ALA A 213 7.44 -2.50 3.40
CA ALA A 213 8.42 -1.94 4.32
C ALA A 213 8.20 -0.44 4.52
N THR A 214 7.95 0.32 3.44
CA THR A 214 7.71 1.77 3.50
C THR A 214 6.43 2.12 4.28
N ARG A 215 5.32 1.41 4.06
CA ARG A 215 4.07 1.63 4.80
C ARG A 215 4.21 1.27 6.28
N CYS A 216 4.83 0.12 6.56
CA CYS A 216 5.04 -0.34 7.93
C CYS A 216 6.01 0.57 8.69
N LEU A 217 7.16 0.95 8.12
CA LEU A 217 8.11 1.83 8.82
C LEU A 217 7.52 3.21 9.10
N THR A 218 6.76 3.79 8.16
CA THR A 218 6.22 5.15 8.32
C THR A 218 5.12 5.25 9.37
N SER A 219 4.38 4.16 9.63
CA SER A 219 3.39 4.12 10.71
C SER A 219 4.03 4.05 12.11
N MET A 220 5.30 3.65 12.20
CA MET A 220 6.05 3.53 13.45
C MET A 220 7.08 4.64 13.68
N MET A 221 7.55 5.27 12.60
CA MET A 221 8.63 6.26 12.61
C MET A 221 8.24 7.54 13.36
N PRO A 222 9.08 8.03 14.29
CA PRO A 222 8.91 9.36 14.88
C PRO A 222 8.97 10.46 13.81
N VAL A 223 8.20 11.54 13.97
CA VAL A 223 8.13 12.64 12.99
C VAL A 223 9.50 13.25 12.74
N GLU A 224 10.33 13.34 13.78
CA GLU A 224 11.69 13.90 13.72
C GLU A 224 12.62 13.11 12.80
N GLU A 225 12.32 11.84 12.56
CA GLU A 225 13.11 10.92 11.75
C GLU A 225 12.62 10.83 10.29
N LEU A 226 11.52 11.51 9.93
CA LEU A 226 11.03 11.57 8.55
C LEU A 226 12.06 12.00 7.49
N PRO A 227 13.04 12.90 7.78
CA PRO A 227 14.10 13.21 6.82
C PRO A 227 14.88 11.99 6.35
N GLN A 228 14.90 10.89 7.11
CA GLN A 228 15.52 9.63 6.70
C GLN A 228 14.82 8.95 5.51
N LEU A 229 13.60 9.39 5.13
CA LEU A 229 12.90 8.91 3.93
C LEU A 229 13.40 9.54 2.63
N LEU A 230 14.23 10.59 2.69
CA LEU A 230 14.77 11.28 1.51
C LEU A 230 15.34 10.34 0.44
N PRO A 231 16.12 9.29 0.79
CA PRO A 231 16.64 8.35 -0.18
C PRO A 231 15.56 7.62 -1.00
N LEU A 232 14.34 7.43 -0.47
CA LEU A 232 13.21 6.83 -1.18
C LEU A 232 12.53 7.80 -2.16
N LEU A 233 12.78 9.12 -2.01
CA LEU A 233 12.27 10.20 -2.87
C LEU A 233 13.27 10.64 -3.96
N GLU A 234 14.53 10.23 -3.84
CA GLU A 234 15.63 10.63 -4.71
C GLU A 234 15.86 9.63 -5.85
N PRO A 235 16.32 10.09 -7.03
CA PRO A 235 16.87 9.18 -8.03
C PRO A 235 18.05 8.40 -7.45
N PRO A 236 18.22 7.11 -7.80
CA PRO A 236 17.52 6.38 -8.84
C PRO A 236 16.28 5.59 -8.38
N ALA A 237 15.64 5.94 -7.23
CA ALA A 237 14.45 5.22 -6.77
C ALA A 237 13.32 5.22 -7.83
N PRO A 238 12.60 4.09 -8.04
CA PRO A 238 11.45 4.00 -8.94
C PRO A 238 10.36 5.02 -8.61
N LEU A 239 9.60 5.45 -9.63
CA LEU A 239 8.58 6.49 -9.47
C LEU A 239 7.49 6.09 -8.46
N GLU A 240 7.11 4.83 -8.46
CA GLU A 240 6.10 4.22 -7.61
C GLU A 240 6.57 4.15 -6.15
N THR A 241 7.87 3.95 -5.91
CA THR A 241 8.45 4.03 -4.56
C THR A 241 8.31 5.44 -4.00
N ARG A 242 8.56 6.47 -4.83
CA ARG A 242 8.37 7.87 -4.44
C ARG A 242 6.90 8.18 -4.15
N LEU A 243 6.01 7.65 -4.98
CA LEU A 243 4.56 7.81 -4.81
C LEU A 243 4.09 7.23 -3.47
N VAL A 244 4.44 5.98 -3.18
CA VAL A 244 4.09 5.32 -1.90
C VAL A 244 4.69 6.08 -0.72
N THR A 245 5.94 6.52 -0.83
CA THR A 245 6.59 7.31 0.24
C THR A 245 5.84 8.61 0.52
N MET A 246 5.45 9.36 -0.50
CA MET A 246 4.67 10.61 -0.33
C MET A 246 3.29 10.36 0.27
N GLN A 247 2.60 9.30 -0.15
CA GLN A 247 1.31 8.90 0.43
C GLN A 247 1.44 8.59 1.92
N CYS A 248 2.48 7.83 2.29
CA CYS A 248 2.75 7.50 3.69
C CYS A 248 3.02 8.75 4.53
N ILE A 249 3.81 9.71 4.01
CA ILE A 249 4.05 11.00 4.67
C ILE A 249 2.74 11.76 4.85
N GLY A 250 1.89 11.82 3.82
CA GLY A 250 0.57 12.45 3.89
C GLY A 250 -0.31 11.84 4.98
N ASN A 251 -0.38 10.51 5.04
CA ASN A 251 -1.18 9.77 6.03
C ASN A 251 -0.71 10.06 7.47
N LEU A 252 0.60 10.24 7.69
CA LEU A 252 1.11 10.58 9.03
C LEU A 252 0.57 11.92 9.54
N PHE A 253 0.33 12.88 8.65
CA PHE A 253 -0.18 14.22 8.96
C PHE A 253 -1.69 14.36 8.74
N GLU A 254 -2.41 13.25 8.53
CA GLU A 254 -3.87 13.26 8.38
C GLU A 254 -4.54 13.83 9.64
N SER A 255 -4.04 13.45 10.82
CA SER A 255 -4.56 13.91 12.12
C SER A 255 -4.22 15.36 12.46
N GLY A 256 -3.30 16.00 11.72
CA GLY A 256 -2.88 17.37 11.95
C GLY A 256 -1.55 17.73 11.29
N PRO A 257 -1.27 19.02 11.08
CA PRO A 257 -0.02 19.46 10.49
C PRO A 257 1.19 19.21 11.40
N PRO A 258 2.42 19.21 10.85
CA PRO A 258 3.64 19.12 11.66
C PRO A 258 3.74 20.25 12.69
N THR A 259 4.06 19.93 13.95
CA THR A 259 4.23 20.90 15.04
C THR A 259 5.57 21.65 14.98
N ALA A 260 6.62 21.00 14.47
CA ALA A 260 7.96 21.54 14.35
C ALA A 260 8.41 21.55 12.87
N PRO A 261 7.94 22.46 12.03
CA PRO A 261 8.13 22.40 10.57
C PRO A 261 9.60 22.47 10.10
N ASP A 262 10.49 23.07 10.88
CA ASP A 262 11.85 23.41 10.44
C ASP A 262 12.75 22.20 10.19
N HIS A 263 12.60 21.11 10.97
CA HIS A 263 13.40 19.90 10.76
C HIS A 263 13.02 19.15 9.48
N LEU A 264 11.84 19.46 8.90
CA LEU A 264 11.36 18.87 7.65
C LEU A 264 11.75 19.68 6.41
N ALA A 265 12.60 20.71 6.54
CA ALA A 265 12.98 21.58 5.42
C ALA A 265 13.52 20.80 4.20
N GLY A 266 14.46 19.87 4.41
CA GLY A 266 15.02 19.05 3.32
C GLY A 266 13.97 18.16 2.63
N LEU A 267 13.06 17.58 3.42
CA LEU A 267 11.95 16.77 2.91
C LEU A 267 11.00 17.61 2.05
N ARG A 268 10.61 18.78 2.56
CA ARG A 268 9.75 19.74 1.86
C ARG A 268 10.39 20.23 0.56
N ASP A 269 11.68 20.55 0.58
CA ASP A 269 12.43 20.96 -0.61
C ASP A 269 12.38 19.88 -1.68
N ARG A 270 12.60 18.62 -1.28
CA ARG A 270 12.57 17.49 -2.20
C ARG A 270 11.18 17.25 -2.79
N ILE A 271 10.13 17.31 -1.98
CA ILE A 271 8.74 17.17 -2.44
C ILE A 271 8.36 18.32 -3.38
N HIS A 272 8.77 19.55 -3.06
CA HIS A 272 8.56 20.71 -3.92
C HIS A 272 9.26 20.54 -5.28
N GLN A 273 10.52 20.10 -5.30
CA GLN A 273 11.23 19.79 -6.54
C GLN A 273 10.49 18.73 -7.38
N LEU A 274 9.94 17.68 -6.74
CA LEU A 274 9.13 16.69 -7.42
C LEU A 274 7.86 17.32 -8.00
N ALA A 275 7.13 18.13 -7.23
CA ALA A 275 5.94 18.82 -7.69
C ALA A 275 6.23 19.67 -8.94
N ILE A 276 7.20 20.59 -8.87
CA ILE A 276 7.56 21.47 -10.00
C ILE A 276 8.00 20.67 -11.23
N LYS A 277 8.81 19.62 -11.05
CA LYS A 277 9.27 18.76 -12.15
C LYS A 277 8.11 18.07 -12.86
N PHE A 278 7.16 17.51 -12.13
CA PHE A 278 6.05 16.76 -12.72
C PHE A 278 4.85 17.64 -13.13
N LEU A 279 4.84 18.91 -12.72
CA LEU A 279 3.94 19.95 -13.22
C LEU A 279 4.46 20.65 -14.49
N ASP A 280 5.64 20.27 -14.98
CA ASP A 280 6.12 20.74 -16.28
C ASP A 280 5.16 20.27 -17.39
N ARG A 281 4.77 21.19 -18.28
CA ARG A 281 3.77 20.94 -19.33
C ARG A 281 4.17 19.81 -20.27
N ASP A 282 5.46 19.66 -20.55
CA ASP A 282 5.96 18.63 -21.46
C ASP A 282 6.03 17.26 -20.77
N TRP A 283 5.98 17.23 -19.44
CA TRP A 283 6.01 16.02 -18.62
C TRP A 283 4.63 15.56 -18.16
N LEU A 284 3.70 16.50 -17.98
CA LEU A 284 2.40 16.23 -17.41
C LEU A 284 1.46 15.60 -18.43
N ILE A 285 1.42 14.27 -18.40
CA ILE A 285 0.49 13.43 -19.16
C ILE A 285 -0.34 12.64 -18.15
N ALA A 286 -1.59 12.34 -18.49
CA ALA A 286 -2.45 11.47 -17.69
C ALA A 286 -1.75 10.11 -17.41
N GLY A 287 -1.91 9.59 -16.20
CA GLY A 287 -1.23 8.37 -15.73
C GLY A 287 -0.31 8.63 -14.54
N GLU A 288 0.79 7.88 -14.45
CA GLU A 288 1.68 7.86 -13.28
C GLU A 288 2.33 9.21 -12.98
N ARG A 289 2.77 9.94 -14.01
CA ARG A 289 3.41 11.26 -13.83
C ARG A 289 2.46 12.28 -13.21
N ALA A 290 1.21 12.30 -13.66
CA ALA A 290 0.16 13.13 -13.06
C ALA A 290 -0.14 12.70 -11.62
N ALA A 291 -0.15 11.39 -11.34
CA ALA A 291 -0.33 10.90 -9.97
C ALA A 291 0.78 11.39 -9.04
N ILE A 292 2.05 11.39 -9.49
CA ILE A 292 3.18 11.91 -8.71
C ILE A 292 3.04 13.41 -8.47
N ALA A 293 2.69 14.20 -9.51
CA ALA A 293 2.45 15.62 -9.35
C ALA A 293 1.34 15.89 -8.31
N LEU A 294 0.21 15.20 -8.41
CA LEU A 294 -0.91 15.35 -7.46
C LEU A 294 -0.50 15.01 -6.02
N ASN A 295 0.17 13.87 -5.83
CA ASN A 295 0.59 13.44 -4.49
C ASN A 295 1.69 14.36 -3.93
N ALA A 296 2.61 14.86 -4.76
CA ALA A 296 3.62 15.82 -4.31
C ALA A 296 2.97 17.13 -3.84
N VAL A 297 2.04 17.69 -4.62
CA VAL A 297 1.32 18.92 -4.23
C VAL A 297 0.44 18.68 -2.99
N GLN A 298 -0.25 17.54 -2.91
CA GLN A 298 -1.02 17.18 -1.72
C GLN A 298 -0.11 17.03 -0.49
N THR A 299 1.07 16.43 -0.64
CA THR A 299 2.01 16.26 0.47
C THR A 299 2.57 17.61 0.94
N LEU A 300 2.80 18.58 0.04
CA LEU A 300 3.13 19.95 0.46
C LEU A 300 2.00 20.58 1.27
N ALA A 301 0.75 20.32 0.89
CA ALA A 301 -0.41 20.77 1.65
C ALA A 301 -0.46 20.15 3.04
N TRP A 302 -0.27 18.82 3.16
CA TRP A 302 -0.16 18.12 4.45
C TRP A 302 1.00 18.63 5.31
N LEU A 303 2.11 19.01 4.69
CA LEU A 303 3.25 19.59 5.39
C LEU A 303 3.03 21.06 5.77
N GLY A 304 1.98 21.72 5.27
CA GLY A 304 1.75 23.15 5.49
C GLY A 304 2.84 24.04 4.88
N ASP A 305 3.41 23.63 3.75
CA ASP A 305 4.48 24.38 3.08
C ASP A 305 3.91 25.53 2.22
N GLU A 306 4.41 26.76 2.42
CA GLU A 306 3.94 27.98 1.73
C GLU A 306 4.10 27.91 0.20
N ARG A 307 5.08 27.14 -0.29
CA ARG A 307 5.31 26.92 -1.73
C ARG A 307 4.22 26.10 -2.40
N LEU A 308 3.25 25.61 -1.64
CA LEU A 308 1.98 25.13 -2.19
C LEU A 308 1.38 26.19 -3.15
N ALA A 309 1.47 27.48 -2.83
CA ALA A 309 0.97 28.56 -3.68
C ALA A 309 1.63 28.61 -5.07
N ASP A 310 2.93 28.33 -5.14
CA ASP A 310 3.68 28.28 -6.40
C ASP A 310 3.17 27.12 -7.27
N CYS A 311 2.97 25.95 -6.65
CA CYS A 311 2.43 24.77 -7.32
C CYS A 311 1.01 25.02 -7.85
N ILE A 312 0.14 25.68 -7.09
CA ILE A 312 -1.22 26.03 -7.55
C ILE A 312 -1.18 27.00 -8.72
N SER A 313 -0.31 28.02 -8.65
CA SER A 313 -0.13 28.97 -9.74
C SER A 313 0.28 28.26 -11.03
N GLN A 314 1.18 27.28 -10.95
CA GLN A 314 1.59 26.46 -12.08
C GLN A 314 0.44 25.59 -12.61
N VAL A 315 -0.35 24.97 -11.72
CA VAL A 315 -1.54 24.18 -12.11
C VAL A 315 -2.57 25.02 -12.86
N LEU A 316 -2.82 26.25 -12.42
CA LEU A 316 -3.70 27.18 -13.11
C LEU A 316 -3.13 27.60 -14.48
N ALA A 317 -1.81 27.80 -14.59
CA ALA A 317 -1.15 28.15 -15.84
C ALA A 317 -1.21 27.03 -16.90
N LEU A 318 -1.27 25.77 -16.47
CA LEU A 318 -1.39 24.61 -17.37
C LEU A 318 -2.74 24.57 -18.11
N ARG A 319 -3.80 25.19 -17.56
CA ARG A 319 -5.18 25.19 -18.12
C ARG A 319 -5.71 23.77 -18.39
N MET A 320 -5.42 22.84 -17.49
CA MET A 320 -5.85 21.44 -17.56
C MET A 320 -6.95 21.17 -16.53
N ASP A 321 -8.21 21.44 -16.89
CA ASP A 321 -9.36 21.38 -15.99
C ASP A 321 -9.56 20.04 -15.29
N TRP A 322 -9.19 18.93 -15.94
CA TRP A 322 -9.26 17.60 -15.32
C TRP A 322 -8.26 17.46 -14.16
N PHE A 323 -7.05 18.01 -14.31
CA PHE A 323 -6.00 17.95 -13.30
C PHE A 323 -6.33 18.87 -12.13
N ALA A 324 -6.76 20.10 -12.43
CA ALA A 324 -7.21 21.06 -11.42
C ALA A 324 -8.38 20.52 -10.58
N ARG A 325 -9.35 19.81 -11.19
CA ARG A 325 -10.44 19.12 -10.46
C ARG A 325 -9.95 17.97 -9.58
N GLN A 326 -8.99 17.19 -10.03
CA GLN A 326 -8.40 16.12 -9.20
C GLN A 326 -7.65 16.71 -8.01
N LEU A 327 -6.82 17.73 -8.25
CA LEU A 327 -6.10 18.41 -7.18
C LEU A 327 -7.04 19.10 -6.18
N SER A 328 -8.11 19.74 -6.66
CA SER A 328 -9.12 20.35 -5.79
C SER A 328 -9.73 19.34 -4.83
N ARG A 329 -10.02 18.10 -5.27
CA ARG A 329 -10.53 17.04 -4.38
C ARG A 329 -9.49 16.62 -3.35
N LYS A 330 -8.23 16.47 -3.76
CA LYS A 330 -7.11 16.13 -2.87
C LYS A 330 -6.86 17.18 -1.79
N LEU A 331 -7.01 18.47 -2.11
CA LEU A 331 -6.90 19.55 -1.12
C LEU A 331 -8.14 19.68 -0.22
N GLU A 332 -9.31 19.28 -0.72
CA GLU A 332 -10.52 19.16 0.09
C GLU A 332 -10.35 18.07 1.16
N GLU A 333 -9.80 16.90 0.81
CA GLU A 333 -9.43 15.85 1.78
C GLU A 333 -8.56 16.41 2.92
N VAL A 334 -7.52 17.20 2.60
CA VAL A 334 -6.66 17.85 3.61
C VAL A 334 -7.43 18.86 4.47
N SER A 335 -8.26 19.69 3.84
CA SER A 335 -9.05 20.71 4.55
C SER A 335 -10.11 20.10 5.47
N GLU A 336 -10.69 18.95 5.08
CA GLU A 336 -11.68 18.23 5.88
C GLU A 336 -11.01 17.57 7.09
N ALA A 337 -9.89 16.87 6.88
CA ALA A 337 -9.15 16.19 7.93
C ALA A 337 -8.71 17.16 9.06
N TRP A 338 -8.27 18.37 8.70
CA TRP A 338 -7.86 19.39 9.67
C TRP A 338 -8.99 20.32 10.13
N GLY A 339 -10.19 20.20 9.56
CA GLY A 339 -11.28 21.15 9.74
C GLY A 339 -11.78 21.27 11.19
N SER A 340 -11.57 20.23 12.00
CA SER A 340 -11.94 20.16 13.43
C SER A 340 -10.85 20.65 14.38
N ILE A 341 -9.63 20.90 13.89
CA ILE A 341 -8.49 21.27 14.72
C ILE A 341 -8.52 22.78 14.99
N GLU A 342 -8.76 23.14 16.24
CA GLU A 342 -8.72 24.54 16.67
C GLU A 342 -7.32 25.14 16.40
N HIS A 343 -7.29 26.35 15.82
CA HIS A 343 -6.06 27.10 15.55
C HIS A 343 -5.03 26.43 14.61
N CYS A 344 -5.47 25.54 13.69
CA CYS A 344 -4.62 25.00 12.64
C CYS A 344 -4.20 26.08 11.62
N SER A 345 -3.02 26.70 11.81
CA SER A 345 -2.52 27.77 10.93
C SER A 345 -2.39 27.34 9.44
N PRO A 346 -1.85 26.14 9.11
CA PRO A 346 -1.76 25.69 7.71
C PRO A 346 -3.10 25.51 6.99
N LEU A 347 -4.20 25.31 7.72
CA LEU A 347 -5.54 25.16 7.14
C LEU A 347 -5.98 26.40 6.36
N GLY A 348 -5.59 27.60 6.81
CA GLY A 348 -5.87 28.85 6.11
C GLY A 348 -5.21 28.89 4.72
N LEU A 349 -3.95 28.44 4.63
CA LEU A 349 -3.21 28.31 3.37
C LEU A 349 -3.94 27.34 2.43
N VAL A 350 -4.22 26.11 2.89
CA VAL A 350 -4.89 25.08 2.08
C VAL A 350 -6.25 25.54 1.57
N ARG A 351 -7.09 26.14 2.43
CA ARG A 351 -8.41 26.67 2.04
C ARG A 351 -8.30 27.82 1.04
N GLY A 352 -7.33 28.71 1.22
CA GLY A 352 -7.07 29.80 0.27
C GLY A 352 -6.72 29.27 -1.12
N GLN A 353 -5.81 28.29 -1.18
CA GLN A 353 -5.41 27.64 -2.42
C GLN A 353 -6.54 26.84 -3.08
N LEU A 354 -7.35 26.13 -2.29
CA LEU A 354 -8.55 25.43 -2.76
C LEU A 354 -9.58 26.39 -3.36
N ALA A 355 -9.79 27.56 -2.74
CA ALA A 355 -10.71 28.58 -3.26
C ALA A 355 -10.27 29.12 -4.63
N LEU A 356 -8.97 29.36 -4.82
CA LEU A 356 -8.40 29.80 -6.11
C LEU A 356 -8.63 28.76 -7.22
N LEU A 357 -8.39 27.47 -6.94
CA LEU A 357 -8.66 26.40 -7.91
C LEU A 357 -10.14 26.34 -8.31
N ARG A 358 -11.04 26.42 -7.33
CA ARG A 358 -12.49 26.39 -7.57
C ARG A 358 -12.97 27.58 -8.39
N GLN A 359 -12.46 28.77 -8.10
CA GLN A 359 -12.80 29.97 -8.86
C GLN A 359 -12.35 29.85 -10.33
N ALA A 360 -11.14 29.34 -10.57
CA ALA A 360 -10.64 29.14 -11.92
C ALA A 360 -11.50 28.13 -12.71
N LEU A 361 -11.86 27.00 -12.09
CA LEU A 361 -12.73 25.98 -12.68
C LEU A 361 -14.15 26.49 -12.98
N ALA A 362 -14.69 27.39 -12.15
CA ALA A 362 -15.98 28.01 -12.39
C ALA A 362 -15.95 29.00 -13.58
N SER A 363 -14.78 29.55 -13.92
CA SER A 363 -14.63 30.51 -15.03
C SER A 363 -14.48 29.85 -16.41
N THR A 364 -14.19 28.55 -16.46
CA THR A 364 -14.05 27.79 -17.72
C THR A 364 -15.35 27.06 -18.13
N SER A 365 -16.34 27.00 -17.23
CA SER A 365 -17.68 26.45 -17.47
C SER A 365 -18.62 27.52 -18.01
#